data_AF-A0A2U3JWH2-F1
#
_entry.id   AF-A0A2U3JWH2-F1
#
_cell.length_a   1.000
_cell.length_b   1.000
_cell.length_c   1.000
_cell.angle_alpha   90.00
_cell.angle_beta   90.00
_cell.angle_gamma   90.00
#
_symmetry.space_group_name_H-M   'P 1'
#
loop_
_entity.id
_entity.type
_entity.pdbx_description
1 polymer ?
#
loop_
_entity_poly.entity_id
_entity_poly.type
_entity_poly.pdbx_seq_one_letter_code
_entity_poly.pdbx_strand_id
1 'polypeptide(L)'
;MFSGPSDLLVGQRIFIGGDYSNPTFTPTMISLRRQGVYGMLNTGSVTVSDGNAGVFTLANNGLVGYSTGGVVTVDTFNATVFFNLTGLSQLQSETTAIPIEARGLFLKDPTTGNPTFYAGWVSTPPQSTSK
;
A
#
# COMPACT_ATOMS: atom_id res chain seq x y z
N MET A 1 4.76 28.22 17.88
CA MET A 1 3.93 27.10 18.37
C MET A 1 3.05 26.66 17.21
N PHE A 2 3.38 25.52 16.59
CA PHE A 2 2.60 24.90 15.52
C PHE A 2 2.33 23.46 15.97
N SER A 3 1.07 23.05 16.06
CA SER A 3 0.63 21.75 16.57
C SER A 3 -0.19 21.02 15.50
N GLY A 4 0.33 19.87 15.04
CA GLY A 4 -0.34 18.93 14.15
C GLY A 4 0.71 18.14 13.34
N PRO A 5 0.65 16.79 13.27
CA PRO A 5 1.67 16.02 12.56
C PRO A 5 1.60 16.33 11.05
N SER A 6 2.70 16.84 10.55
CA SER A 6 2.98 17.08 9.14
C SER A 6 3.25 15.76 8.42
N ASP A 7 2.22 14.93 8.23
CA ASP A 7 2.37 13.61 7.58
C ASP A 7 2.37 13.67 6.04
N LEU A 8 2.18 14.86 5.47
CA LEU A 8 2.43 15.10 4.05
C LEU A 8 3.89 15.53 3.86
N LEU A 9 4.75 14.56 3.53
CA LEU A 9 6.09 14.86 3.01
C LEU A 9 5.94 15.77 1.77
N VAL A 10 6.78 16.81 1.68
CA VAL A 10 6.76 17.73 0.53
C VAL A 10 6.90 16.94 -0.77
N GLY A 11 5.95 17.12 -1.70
CA GLY A 11 5.94 16.45 -3.00
C GLY A 11 4.98 15.26 -3.12
N GLN A 12 4.30 14.85 -2.04
CA GLN A 12 3.23 13.84 -2.12
C GLN A 12 1.97 14.38 -2.82
N ARG A 13 1.47 13.63 -3.81
CA ARG A 13 0.24 13.96 -4.55
C ARG A 13 -0.71 12.78 -4.53
N ILE A 14 -1.84 12.99 -3.89
CA ILE A 14 -2.98 12.07 -3.90
C ILE A 14 -4.09 12.66 -4.77
N PHE A 15 -4.68 11.85 -5.61
CA PHE A 15 -5.89 12.18 -6.36
C PHE A 15 -7.03 11.41 -5.74
N ILE A 16 -7.99 12.10 -5.12
CA ILE A 16 -9.16 11.43 -4.55
C ILE A 16 -10.35 11.70 -5.48
N GLY A 17 -10.90 10.63 -6.05
CA GLY A 17 -12.18 10.63 -6.75
C GLY A 17 -13.27 10.12 -5.82
N GLY A 18 -14.47 10.66 -5.91
CA GLY A 18 -15.55 10.33 -5.00
C GLY A 18 -16.84 11.05 -5.34
N ASP A 19 -17.91 10.64 -4.68
CA ASP A 19 -19.20 11.30 -4.76
C ASP A 19 -19.30 12.36 -3.68
N TYR A 20 -19.74 13.57 -4.04
CA TYR A 20 -20.03 14.64 -3.10
C TYR A 20 -21.54 14.78 -2.93
N SER A 21 -22.05 14.43 -1.74
CA SER A 21 -23.46 14.60 -1.39
C SER A 21 -23.59 15.29 -0.04
N ASN A 22 -24.06 16.54 -0.12
CA ASN A 22 -24.24 17.54 0.93
C ASN A 22 -24.34 17.01 2.40
N PRO A 23 -23.39 17.30 3.32
CA PRO A 23 -22.06 17.92 3.18
C PRO A 23 -20.93 16.88 3.14
N THR A 24 -21.22 15.64 2.74
CA THR A 24 -20.30 14.51 2.85
C THR A 24 -19.64 14.22 1.52
N PHE A 25 -18.30 14.24 1.51
CA PHE A 25 -17.51 13.66 0.45
C PHE A 25 -17.25 12.18 0.76
N THR A 26 -17.63 11.28 -0.15
CA THR A 26 -17.39 9.85 -0.04
C THR A 26 -16.35 9.42 -1.07
N PRO A 27 -15.09 9.18 -0.67
CA PRO A 27 -14.06 8.69 -1.57
C PRO A 27 -14.45 7.34 -2.18
N THR A 28 -14.36 7.22 -3.51
CA THR A 28 -14.52 5.96 -4.24
C THR A 28 -13.24 5.51 -4.94
N MET A 29 -12.27 6.43 -5.10
CA MET A 29 -10.98 6.17 -5.72
C MET A 29 -9.89 7.02 -5.05
N ILE A 30 -8.71 6.45 -4.79
CA ILE A 30 -7.53 7.23 -4.42
C ILE A 30 -6.38 6.81 -5.36
N SER A 31 -5.90 7.71 -6.20
CA SER A 31 -4.71 7.46 -7.02
C SER A 31 -3.50 8.15 -6.41
N LEU A 32 -2.46 7.36 -6.12
CA LEU A 32 -1.16 7.87 -5.71
C LEU A 32 -0.31 8.01 -6.98
N ARG A 33 -0.19 9.22 -7.51
CA ARG A 33 0.62 9.42 -8.73
C ARG A 33 2.08 9.52 -8.33
N ARG A 34 2.85 8.49 -8.69
CA ARG A 34 4.32 8.35 -8.49
C ARG A 34 4.78 8.01 -7.08
N GLN A 35 3.87 7.67 -6.16
CA GLN A 35 4.25 7.34 -4.79
C GLN A 35 3.67 5.99 -4.41
N GLY A 36 4.55 5.06 -4.05
CA GLY A 36 4.13 3.79 -3.48
C GLY A 36 3.57 3.97 -2.07
N VAL A 37 2.82 2.98 -1.61
CA VAL A 37 2.52 2.81 -0.19
C VAL A 37 3.74 2.16 0.44
N TYR A 38 4.32 2.85 1.42
CA TYR A 38 5.40 2.34 2.24
C TYR A 38 4.82 1.80 3.54
N GLY A 39 5.18 0.60 3.97
CA GLY A 39 4.78 0.10 5.27
C GLY A 39 5.61 -1.08 5.72
N MET A 40 5.42 -1.48 6.96
CA MET A 40 6.00 -2.72 7.46
C MET A 40 5.11 -3.88 7.05
N LEU A 41 5.69 -4.94 6.50
CA LEU A 41 5.00 -6.19 6.23
C LEU A 41 4.40 -6.71 7.55
N ASN A 42 3.09 -6.93 7.57
CA ASN A 42 2.45 -7.64 8.66
C ASN A 42 2.70 -9.14 8.49
N THR A 43 3.65 -9.68 9.25
CA THR A 43 4.08 -11.08 9.15
C THR A 43 2.91 -12.04 9.33
N GLY A 44 2.86 -13.09 8.52
CA GLY A 44 1.76 -14.06 8.53
C GLY A 44 0.48 -13.60 7.83
N SER A 45 0.42 -12.37 7.30
CA SER A 45 -0.73 -11.90 6.49
C SER A 45 -0.69 -12.33 5.02
N VAL A 46 0.42 -12.94 4.57
CA VAL A 46 0.65 -13.24 3.16
C VAL A 46 -0.08 -14.53 2.77
N THR A 47 -0.95 -14.42 1.77
CA THR A 47 -1.62 -15.56 1.13
C THR A 47 -1.23 -15.59 -0.34
N VAL A 48 -0.57 -16.67 -0.75
CA VAL A 48 -0.26 -16.93 -2.17
C VAL A 48 -1.40 -17.76 -2.76
N SER A 49 -2.03 -17.26 -3.81
CA SER A 49 -3.09 -17.99 -4.52
C SER A 49 -2.51 -18.78 -5.70
N ASP A 50 -1.65 -18.15 -6.49
CA ASP A 50 -0.95 -18.77 -7.63
C ASP A 50 0.27 -17.92 -7.98
N GLY A 51 1.47 -18.50 -8.05
CA GLY A 51 2.70 -17.77 -8.39
C GLY A 51 2.92 -16.50 -7.55
N ASN A 52 2.83 -15.34 -8.20
CA ASN A 52 2.95 -14.02 -7.57
C ASN A 52 1.58 -13.38 -7.27
N ALA A 53 0.48 -14.01 -7.70
CA ALA A 53 -0.87 -13.59 -7.37
C ALA A 53 -1.26 -13.99 -5.95
N GLY A 54 -1.86 -13.05 -5.24
CA GLY A 54 -2.24 -13.23 -3.84
C GLY A 54 -2.38 -11.91 -3.13
N VAL A 55 -2.32 -11.95 -1.80
CA VAL A 55 -2.53 -10.78 -0.95
C VAL A 55 -1.54 -10.74 0.19
N PHE A 56 -1.21 -9.53 0.64
CA PHE A 56 -0.53 -9.30 1.91
C PHE A 56 -0.99 -7.98 2.52
N THR A 57 -0.64 -7.72 3.78
CA THR A 57 -1.00 -6.46 4.44
C THR A 57 0.21 -5.69 4.92
N LEU A 58 0.12 -4.37 4.83
CA LEU A 58 1.11 -3.42 5.33
C LEU A 58 0.56 -2.69 6.54
N ALA A 59 1.35 -2.63 7.62
CA ALA A 59 1.16 -1.63 8.65
C ALA A 59 1.68 -0.29 8.12
N ASN A 60 0.76 0.64 7.85
CA ASN A 60 1.05 1.96 7.31
C ASN A 60 0.53 3.02 8.29
N ASN A 61 1.43 3.84 8.81
CA ASN A 61 1.05 4.95 9.70
C ASN A 61 0.95 6.29 8.94
N GLY A 62 0.96 6.25 7.60
CA GLY A 62 0.79 7.43 6.76
C GLY A 62 -0.67 7.65 6.38
N LEU A 63 -0.90 8.62 5.51
CA LEU A 63 -2.25 9.05 5.12
C LEU A 63 -3.12 7.92 4.55
N VAL A 64 -2.53 7.02 3.76
CA VAL A 64 -3.24 5.87 3.20
C VAL A 64 -3.69 4.93 4.31
N GLY A 65 -2.80 4.55 5.23
CA GLY A 65 -3.16 3.76 6.39
C GLY A 65 -4.19 4.45 7.27
N TYR A 66 -4.08 5.75 7.51
CA TYR A 66 -5.11 6.50 8.25
C TYR A 66 -6.48 6.40 7.57
N SER A 67 -6.53 6.50 6.23
CA SER A 67 -7.78 6.36 5.48
C SER A 67 -8.37 4.95 5.50
N THR A 68 -7.56 3.93 5.80
CA THR A 68 -7.97 2.51 5.82
C THR A 68 -8.08 1.90 7.22
N GLY A 69 -7.83 2.67 8.28
CA GLY A 69 -7.85 2.16 9.66
C GLY A 69 -6.54 1.50 10.13
N GLY A 70 -5.41 1.85 9.52
CA GLY A 70 -4.04 1.52 9.94
C GLY A 70 -3.40 0.36 9.16
N VAL A 71 -4.21 -0.53 8.60
CA VAL A 71 -3.75 -1.65 7.76
C VAL A 71 -4.12 -1.38 6.32
N VAL A 72 -3.17 -1.61 5.40
CA VAL A 72 -3.40 -1.51 3.96
C VAL A 72 -3.28 -2.91 3.37
N THR A 73 -4.37 -3.43 2.80
CA THR A 73 -4.36 -4.65 2.02
C THR A 73 -3.74 -4.37 0.65
N VAL A 74 -2.79 -5.21 0.26
CA VAL A 74 -2.11 -5.16 -1.03
C VAL A 74 -2.42 -6.43 -1.80
N ASP A 75 -3.11 -6.26 -2.92
CA ASP A 75 -3.36 -7.31 -3.90
C ASP A 75 -2.24 -7.34 -4.93
N THR A 76 -1.73 -8.54 -5.21
CA THR A 76 -0.74 -8.80 -6.25
C THR A 76 -1.30 -9.77 -7.28
N PHE A 77 -0.70 -9.72 -8.46
CA PHE A 77 -1.05 -10.53 -9.62
C PHE A 77 0.21 -11.24 -10.12
N ASN A 78 0.04 -12.22 -11.01
CA ASN A 78 1.18 -12.87 -11.64
C ASN A 78 2.09 -11.90 -12.43
N ALA A 79 1.52 -10.79 -12.89
CA ALA A 79 2.25 -9.71 -13.56
C ALA A 79 2.91 -8.70 -12.60
N THR A 80 2.67 -8.79 -11.28
CA THR A 80 3.30 -7.90 -10.30
C THR A 80 4.80 -8.13 -10.28
N VAL A 81 5.57 -7.05 -10.44
CA VAL A 81 7.03 -7.08 -10.43
C VAL A 81 7.53 -7.04 -8.99
N PHE A 82 8.32 -8.03 -8.59
CA PHE A 82 9.04 -8.04 -7.33
C PHE A 82 10.49 -7.64 -7.58
N PHE A 83 10.94 -6.52 -7.00
CA PHE A 83 12.29 -5.98 -7.19
C PHE A 83 13.07 -6.03 -5.88
N ASN A 84 14.31 -6.53 -5.93
CA ASN A 84 15.09 -6.96 -4.76
C ASN A 84 14.35 -7.99 -3.88
N LEU A 85 13.40 -8.70 -4.48
CA LEU A 85 12.56 -9.74 -3.89
C LEU A 85 12.37 -10.81 -4.97
N THR A 86 12.29 -12.08 -4.58
CA THR A 86 12.12 -13.20 -5.52
C THR A 86 10.65 -13.47 -5.87
N GLY A 87 9.71 -12.90 -5.10
CA GLY A 87 8.28 -13.03 -5.35
C GLY A 87 7.44 -12.88 -4.08
N LEU A 88 6.13 -13.11 -4.21
CA LEU A 88 5.20 -13.08 -3.07
C LEU A 88 5.53 -14.18 -2.04
N SER A 89 6.01 -15.33 -2.51
CA SER A 89 6.43 -16.44 -1.64
C SER A 89 7.59 -16.09 -0.72
N GLN A 90 8.49 -15.19 -1.13
CA GLN A 90 9.53 -14.67 -0.24
C GLN A 90 8.89 -13.93 0.93
N LEU A 91 7.95 -13.02 0.65
CA LEU A 91 7.23 -12.28 1.71
C LEU A 91 6.49 -13.23 2.65
N GLN A 92 5.94 -14.32 2.12
CA GLN A 92 5.27 -15.34 2.93
C GLN A 92 6.21 -16.07 3.90
N SER A 93 7.48 -16.20 3.54
CA SER A 93 8.50 -16.83 4.39
C SER A 93 9.08 -15.91 5.48
N GLU A 94 8.80 -14.61 5.41
CA GLU A 94 9.32 -13.63 6.38
C GLU A 94 8.69 -13.83 7.77
N THR A 95 9.55 -14.04 8.77
CA THR A 95 9.14 -14.19 10.18
C THR A 95 9.27 -12.89 10.96
N THR A 96 9.92 -11.88 10.37
CA THR A 96 10.09 -10.54 10.94
C THR A 96 9.47 -9.50 10.03
N ALA A 97 8.87 -8.46 10.61
CA ALA A 97 8.33 -7.36 9.83
C ALA A 97 9.47 -6.65 9.08
N ILE A 98 9.39 -6.64 7.75
CA ILE A 98 10.34 -5.95 6.87
C ILE A 98 9.68 -4.75 6.21
N PRO A 99 10.42 -3.66 5.92
CA PRO A 99 9.84 -2.53 5.20
C PRO A 99 9.62 -2.89 3.73
N ILE A 100 8.46 -2.52 3.21
CA ILE A 100 8.02 -2.77 1.84
C ILE A 100 7.49 -1.47 1.22
N GLU A 101 7.81 -1.26 -0.04
CA GLU A 101 7.20 -0.25 -0.90
C GLU A 101 6.36 -0.96 -1.98
N ALA A 102 5.05 -0.73 -2.00
CA ALA A 102 4.14 -1.20 -3.03
C ALA A 102 3.70 -0.04 -3.93
N ARG A 103 3.82 -0.16 -5.25
CA ARG A 103 3.37 0.85 -6.22
C ARG A 103 2.24 0.31 -7.09
N GLY A 104 1.23 1.14 -7.31
CA GLY A 104 -0.01 0.66 -7.89
C GLY A 104 -1.17 1.65 -7.75
N LEU A 105 -2.38 1.10 -7.77
CA LEU A 105 -3.63 1.85 -7.70
C LEU A 105 -4.37 1.50 -6.40
N PHE A 106 -4.90 2.51 -5.71
CA PHE A 106 -5.77 2.28 -4.55
C PHE A 106 -7.22 2.42 -4.98
N LEU A 107 -7.92 1.29 -5.07
CA LEU A 107 -9.27 1.20 -5.62
C LEU A 107 -10.18 0.52 -4.61
N LYS A 108 -11.48 0.76 -4.72
CA LYS A 108 -12.46 -0.05 -4.01
C LYS A 108 -12.49 -1.45 -4.61
N ASP A 109 -12.30 -2.47 -3.80
CA ASP A 109 -12.52 -3.86 -4.20
C ASP A 109 -14.01 -4.07 -4.47
N PRO A 110 -14.40 -4.51 -5.68
CA PRO A 110 -15.81 -4.72 -6.03
C PRO A 110 -16.46 -5.87 -5.24
N THR A 111 -15.68 -6.78 -4.66
CA THR A 111 -16.17 -7.95 -3.92
C THR A 111 -16.47 -7.62 -2.47
N THR A 112 -15.50 -7.01 -1.77
CA THR A 112 -15.62 -6.69 -0.35
C THR A 112 -16.17 -5.29 -0.09
N GLY A 113 -16.11 -4.40 -1.09
CA GLY A 113 -16.43 -2.99 -0.95
C GLY A 113 -15.40 -2.19 -0.15
N ASN A 114 -14.33 -2.83 0.33
CA ASN A 114 -13.26 -2.21 1.08
C ASN A 114 -12.20 -1.62 0.14
N PRO A 115 -11.45 -0.60 0.60
CA PRO A 115 -10.39 -0.03 -0.21
C PRO A 115 -9.14 -0.93 -0.18
N THR A 116 -8.64 -1.29 -1.37
CA THR A 116 -7.52 -2.24 -1.56
C THR A 116 -6.47 -1.67 -2.52
N PHE A 117 -5.20 -1.96 -2.24
CA PHE A 117 -4.07 -1.51 -3.05
C PHE A 117 -3.66 -2.56 -4.07
N TYR A 118 -3.90 -2.30 -5.34
CA TYR A 118 -3.55 -3.18 -6.45
C TYR A 118 -2.13 -2.89 -6.94
N ALA A 119 -1.18 -3.74 -6.58
CA ALA A 119 0.24 -3.52 -6.82
C ALA A 119 0.69 -4.04 -8.20
N GLY A 120 1.26 -3.15 -9.00
CA GLY A 120 2.03 -3.53 -10.19
C GLY A 120 3.51 -3.76 -9.89
N TRP A 121 4.00 -3.25 -8.76
CA TRP A 121 5.39 -3.35 -8.34
C TRP A 121 5.49 -3.42 -6.82
N VAL A 122 6.33 -4.31 -6.31
CA VAL A 122 6.65 -4.46 -4.89
C VAL A 122 8.17 -4.54 -4.73
N SER A 123 8.71 -3.79 -3.79
CA SER A 123 10.15 -3.79 -3.52
C SER A 123 10.47 -3.56 -2.06
N THR A 124 11.68 -3.95 -1.66
CA THR A 124 12.29 -3.34 -0.48
C THR A 124 12.63 -1.87 -0.80
N PRO A 125 12.53 -0.96 0.18
CA PRO A 125 12.86 0.45 -0.03
C PRO A 125 14.33 0.63 -0.45
N PRO A 126 14.67 1.74 -1.11
CA PRO A 126 16.06 2.08 -1.40
C PRO A 126 16.89 2.03 -0.12
N GLN A 127 17.90 1.15 -0.09
CA GLN A 127 18.90 1.14 0.97
C GLN A 127 19.61 2.50 0.91
N SER A 128 19.55 3.28 1.99
CA SER A 128 20.34 4.51 2.09
C SER A 128 21.81 4.09 2.09
N THR A 129 22.52 4.33 0.98
CA THR A 129 23.97 4.25 0.99
C THR A 129 24.48 5.40 1.86
N SER A 130 24.88 5.07 3.09
CA SER A 130 25.70 5.99 3.88
C SER A 130 26.95 6.29 3.05
N LYS A 131 27.14 7.56 2.66
CA LYS A 131 28.42 8.06 2.17
C LYS A 131 29.21 8.59 3.34
#